data_AF-A0A8C7YYU4-F1
#
_entry.id   AF-A0A8C7YYU4-F1
#
_cell.length_a   1.000
_cell.length_b   1.000
_cell.length_c   1.000
_cell.angle_alpha   90.00
_cell.angle_beta   90.00
_cell.angle_gamma   90.00
#
_symmetry.space_group_name_H-M   'P 1'
#
loop_
_entity.id
_entity.type
_entity.pdbx_description
1 polymer ?
#
loop_
_entity_poly.entity_id
_entity_poly.type
_entity_poly.pdbx_seq_one_letter_code
_entity_poly.pdbx_strand_id
1 'polypeptide(L)'
;MGVEAAILAHLINFTTSVFCFLLDPGEALKCYTCMGSNNEDCNRQGSKSCPSYSDACAVVVGHESGVMKSCSYKSFCSQANSQGYRAPGVKVHCCYSNDCNMTSSASRLPGLNFLLLLCQLLMHGWFLTHG
;
A
#
# COMPACT_ATOMS: atom_id res chain seq x y z
N MET A 1 38.62 -25.58 6.49
CA MET A 1 37.45 -26.46 6.29
C MET A 1 36.13 -25.82 6.74
N GLY A 2 36.09 -24.96 7.77
CA GLY A 2 34.82 -24.35 8.24
C GLY A 2 34.36 -23.08 7.48
N VAL A 3 35.28 -22.36 6.83
CA VAL A 3 34.97 -21.06 6.19
C VAL A 3 34.14 -21.19 4.91
N GLU A 4 34.35 -22.23 4.11
CA GLU A 4 33.56 -22.44 2.87
C GLU A 4 32.13 -22.85 3.16
N ALA A 5 31.91 -23.62 4.24
CA ALA A 5 30.58 -23.99 4.69
C ALA A 5 29.78 -22.79 5.21
N ALA A 6 30.44 -21.85 5.90
CA ALA A 6 29.81 -20.61 6.37
C ALA A 6 29.42 -19.68 5.20
N ILE A 7 30.30 -19.54 4.20
CA ILE A 7 30.03 -18.72 2.99
C ILE A 7 28.85 -19.30 2.21
N LEU A 8 28.82 -20.63 2.03
CA LEU A 8 27.74 -21.31 1.33
C LEU A 8 26.40 -21.15 2.06
N ALA A 9 26.39 -21.26 3.40
CA ALA A 9 25.19 -21.04 4.21
C ALA A 9 24.65 -19.61 4.11
N HIS A 10 25.52 -18.60 4.04
CA HIS A 10 25.10 -17.21 3.85
C HIS A 10 24.53 -16.95 2.46
N LEU A 11 25.14 -17.51 1.40
CA LEU A 11 24.64 -17.41 0.04
C LEU A 11 23.25 -18.06 -0.09
N ILE A 12 23.07 -19.24 0.51
CA ILE A 12 21.77 -19.93 0.52
C ILE A 12 20.72 -19.07 1.23
N ASN A 13 21.00 -18.56 2.44
CA ASN A 13 20.06 -17.70 3.17
C ASN A 13 19.74 -16.38 2.44
N PHE A 14 20.72 -15.81 1.75
CA PHE A 14 20.51 -14.60 0.95
C PHE A 14 19.60 -14.87 -0.25
N THR A 15 19.85 -15.97 -0.99
CA THR A 15 19.03 -16.35 -2.14
C THR A 15 17.60 -16.74 -1.76
N THR A 16 17.40 -17.45 -0.64
CA THR A 16 16.06 -17.80 -0.15
C THR A 16 15.30 -16.56 0.33
N SER A 17 15.96 -15.62 1.01
CA SER A 17 15.35 -14.34 1.40
C SER A 17 14.86 -13.54 0.18
N VAL A 18 15.73 -13.36 -0.83
CA VAL A 18 15.36 -12.67 -2.08
C VAL A 18 14.21 -13.36 -2.79
N PHE A 19 14.21 -14.69 -2.87
CA PHE A 19 13.14 -15.46 -3.51
C PHE A 19 11.80 -15.34 -2.76
N CYS A 20 11.81 -15.29 -1.43
CA CYS A 20 10.60 -15.04 -0.63
C CYS A 20 10.03 -13.63 -0.84
N PHE A 21 10.88 -12.60 -0.95
CA PHE A 21 10.43 -11.24 -1.27
C PHE A 21 9.86 -11.11 -2.69
N LEU A 22 10.33 -11.92 -3.64
CA LEU A 22 9.79 -11.96 -5.01
C LEU A 22 8.49 -12.77 -5.13
N LEU A 23 8.22 -13.64 -4.16
CA LEU A 23 7.03 -14.49 -4.08
C LEU A 23 5.88 -13.85 -3.31
N ASP A 24 5.84 -12.53 -3.15
CA ASP A 24 4.63 -11.87 -2.65
C ASP A 24 3.51 -12.11 -3.70
N PRO A 25 2.54 -12.98 -3.41
CA PRO A 25 1.51 -13.33 -4.38
C PRO A 25 0.59 -12.12 -4.45
N GLY A 26 0.86 -11.21 -5.38
CA GLY A 26 0.25 -9.88 -5.50
C GLY A 26 -1.15 -9.84 -4.92
N GLU A 27 -1.23 -9.49 -3.62
CA GLU A 27 -2.47 -9.58 -2.88
C GLU A 27 -3.44 -8.63 -3.58
N ALA A 28 -4.61 -9.12 -3.97
CA ALA A 28 -5.60 -8.28 -4.62
C ALA A 28 -5.93 -7.11 -3.68
N LEU A 29 -5.57 -5.90 -4.10
CA LEU A 29 -5.68 -4.67 -3.33
C LEU A 29 -7.03 -4.60 -2.60
N LYS A 30 -7.05 -4.36 -1.30
CA LYS A 30 -8.29 -4.22 -0.52
C LYS A 30 -8.59 -2.76 -0.29
N CYS A 31 -9.82 -2.35 -0.58
CA CYS A 31 -10.28 -0.97 -0.38
C CYS A 31 -11.66 -0.97 0.28
N TYR A 32 -11.98 0.10 1.00
CA TYR A 32 -13.37 0.38 1.37
C TYR A 32 -14.18 0.66 0.12
N THR A 33 -15.29 -0.07 -0.04
CA THR A 33 -16.25 0.11 -1.14
C THR A 33 -17.61 0.39 -0.54
N CYS A 34 -17.96 1.66 -0.39
CA CYS A 34 -19.11 2.08 0.39
C CYS A 34 -19.60 3.46 -0.04
N MET A 35 -20.84 3.79 0.35
CA MET A 35 -21.40 5.13 0.25
C MET A 35 -22.05 5.47 1.58
N GLY A 36 -21.79 6.66 2.11
CA GLY A 36 -22.36 7.10 3.38
C GLY A 36 -22.39 8.63 3.48
N SER A 37 -23.12 9.14 4.46
CA SER A 37 -23.21 10.60 4.71
C SER A 37 -21.94 11.18 5.35
N ASN A 38 -21.07 10.31 5.85
CA ASN A 38 -19.76 10.65 6.41
C ASN A 38 -18.80 9.47 6.28
N ASN A 39 -17.55 9.66 6.71
CA ASN A 39 -16.50 8.66 6.58
C ASN A 39 -16.74 7.45 7.49
N GLU A 40 -17.28 7.65 8.68
CA GLU A 40 -17.51 6.61 9.69
C GLU A 40 -18.63 5.66 9.27
N ASP A 41 -19.73 6.20 8.76
CA ASP A 41 -20.88 5.47 8.23
C ASP A 41 -20.49 4.59 7.04
N CYS A 42 -19.68 5.14 6.13
CA CYS A 42 -19.09 4.38 5.03
C CYS A 42 -18.20 3.24 5.56
N ASN A 43 -17.31 3.54 6.51
CA ASN A 43 -16.35 2.56 7.06
C ASN A 43 -17.01 1.38 7.78
N ARG A 44 -18.21 1.57 8.34
CA ARG A 44 -18.97 0.47 8.97
C ARG A 44 -19.38 -0.63 7.99
N GLN A 45 -19.44 -0.34 6.70
CA GLN A 45 -19.76 -1.32 5.66
C GLN A 45 -18.58 -2.26 5.36
N GLY A 46 -17.37 -1.88 5.77
CA GLY A 46 -16.16 -2.68 5.63
C GLY A 46 -15.48 -2.56 4.25
N SER A 47 -14.34 -3.23 4.12
CA SER A 47 -13.55 -3.28 2.89
C SER A 47 -13.78 -4.56 2.09
N LYS A 48 -13.47 -4.49 0.80
CA LYS A 48 -13.59 -5.58 -0.17
C LYS A 48 -12.31 -5.68 -0.98
N SER A 49 -11.98 -6.90 -1.42
CA SER A 49 -10.91 -7.13 -2.38
C SER A 49 -11.30 -6.54 -3.73
N CYS A 50 -10.41 -5.72 -4.27
CA CYS A 50 -10.54 -5.14 -5.59
C CYS A 50 -10.22 -6.16 -6.68
N PRO A 51 -10.78 -5.99 -7.88
CA PRO A 51 -10.44 -6.83 -9.01
C PRO A 51 -8.99 -6.61 -9.45
N SER A 52 -8.40 -7.60 -10.13
CA SER A 52 -6.99 -7.60 -10.54
C SER A 52 -6.55 -6.42 -11.43
N TYR A 53 -7.49 -5.69 -12.04
CA TYR A 53 -7.21 -4.51 -12.87
C TYR A 53 -7.25 -3.19 -12.09
N SER A 54 -7.57 -3.22 -10.80
CA SER A 54 -7.72 -2.04 -9.95
C SER A 54 -6.53 -1.90 -9.01
N ASP A 55 -5.65 -0.97 -9.33
CA ASP A 55 -4.42 -0.72 -8.59
C ASP A 55 -4.52 0.47 -7.61
N ALA A 56 -5.70 1.06 -7.44
CA ALA A 56 -5.89 2.21 -6.57
C ALA A 56 -7.21 2.15 -5.79
N CYS A 57 -7.23 2.73 -4.59
CA CYS A 57 -8.45 3.09 -3.89
C CYS A 57 -8.78 4.56 -4.17
N ALA A 58 -10.05 4.87 -4.40
CA ALA A 58 -10.54 6.23 -4.54
C ALA A 58 -11.52 6.59 -3.41
N VAL A 59 -11.49 7.85 -2.99
CA VAL A 59 -12.45 8.48 -2.08
C VAL A 59 -12.99 9.71 -2.77
N VAL A 60 -14.30 9.75 -2.96
CA VAL A 60 -15.03 10.89 -3.50
C VAL A 60 -15.76 11.55 -2.34
N VAL A 61 -15.46 12.81 -2.09
CA VAL A 61 -16.10 13.63 -1.06
C VAL A 61 -16.97 14.68 -1.77
N GLY A 62 -18.28 14.58 -1.56
CA GLY A 62 -19.26 15.51 -2.10
C GLY A 62 -19.37 16.81 -1.31
N HIS A 63 -20.20 17.73 -1.81
CA HIS A 63 -20.42 19.03 -1.19
C HIS A 63 -21.07 18.94 0.20
N GLU A 64 -22.03 18.02 0.38
CA GLU A 64 -22.77 17.82 1.64
C GLU A 64 -22.09 16.80 2.58
N SER A 65 -20.76 16.74 2.59
CA SER A 65 -19.98 15.76 3.37
C SER A 65 -20.18 14.29 3.01
N GLY A 66 -21.02 13.97 2.01
CA GLY A 66 -21.22 12.62 1.51
C GLY A 66 -19.90 12.01 1.03
N VAL A 67 -19.62 10.79 1.46
CA VAL A 67 -18.39 10.05 1.13
C VAL A 67 -18.76 8.80 0.34
N MET A 68 -18.12 8.64 -0.81
CA MET A 68 -18.17 7.42 -1.59
C MET A 68 -16.76 6.88 -1.80
N LYS A 69 -16.56 5.60 -1.49
CA LYS A 69 -15.28 4.93 -1.62
C LYS A 69 -15.39 3.76 -2.59
N SER A 70 -14.37 3.57 -3.41
CA SER A 70 -14.37 2.48 -4.39
C SER A 70 -12.96 2.06 -4.78
N CYS A 71 -12.85 0.86 -5.37
CA CYS A 71 -11.71 0.48 -6.17
C CYS A 71 -11.65 1.35 -7.44
N SER A 72 -10.45 1.68 -7.88
CA SER A 72 -10.18 2.51 -9.06
C SER A 72 -8.83 2.14 -9.66
N TYR A 73 -8.42 2.89 -10.67
CA TYR A 73 -7.19 2.65 -11.43
C TYR A 73 -6.39 3.95 -11.59
N LYS A 74 -5.09 3.80 -11.80
CA LYS A 74 -4.13 4.90 -11.78
C LYS A 74 -4.44 6.02 -12.79
N SER A 75 -4.89 5.68 -14.00
CA SER A 75 -5.23 6.69 -15.02
C SER A 75 -6.46 7.52 -14.65
N PHE A 76 -7.47 6.95 -14.00
CA PHE A 76 -8.60 7.72 -13.45
C PHE A 76 -8.14 8.67 -12.35
N CYS A 77 -7.34 8.17 -11.42
CA CYS A 77 -6.79 8.98 -10.33
C CYS A 77 -5.91 10.12 -10.84
N SER A 78 -5.07 9.86 -11.85
CA SER A 78 -4.26 10.89 -12.49
C SER A 78 -5.14 11.97 -13.14
N GLN A 79 -6.21 11.57 -13.83
CA GLN A 79 -7.11 12.52 -14.46
C GLN A 79 -7.87 13.35 -13.42
N ALA A 80 -8.42 12.72 -12.38
CA ALA A 80 -9.16 13.41 -11.32
C ALA A 80 -8.27 14.38 -10.52
N ASN A 81 -7.00 14.04 -10.31
CA ASN A 81 -6.05 14.91 -9.62
C ASN A 81 -5.57 16.08 -10.49
N SER A 82 -5.39 15.87 -11.80
CA SER A 82 -4.88 16.90 -12.71
C SER A 82 -5.96 17.83 -13.28
N GLN A 83 -7.14 17.29 -13.61
CA GLN A 83 -8.23 18.02 -14.26
C GLN A 83 -9.37 18.37 -13.29
N GLY A 84 -9.27 17.91 -12.04
CA GLY A 84 -10.38 17.95 -11.09
C GLY A 84 -11.47 16.94 -11.45
N TYR A 85 -12.39 16.75 -10.52
CA TYR A 85 -13.60 15.97 -10.79
C TYR A 85 -14.62 16.85 -11.53
N ARG A 86 -15.36 16.27 -12.47
CA ARG A 86 -16.25 17.03 -13.38
C ARG A 86 -17.41 17.75 -12.67
N ALA A 87 -17.68 17.42 -11.41
CA ALA A 87 -18.75 18.02 -10.62
C ALA A 87 -18.20 19.12 -9.68
N PRO A 88 -18.78 20.34 -9.70
CA PRO A 88 -18.36 21.41 -8.80
C PRO A 88 -18.58 21.03 -7.34
N GLY A 89 -17.61 21.33 -6.48
CA GLY A 89 -17.68 21.02 -5.04
C GLY A 89 -17.38 19.57 -4.66
N VAL A 90 -17.02 18.71 -5.61
CA VAL A 90 -16.63 17.32 -5.36
C VAL A 90 -15.10 17.18 -5.40
N LYS A 91 -14.53 16.52 -4.40
CA LYS A 91 -13.09 16.23 -4.33
C LYS A 91 -12.84 14.73 -4.43
N VAL A 92 -11.82 14.34 -5.18
CA VAL A 92 -11.39 12.94 -5.31
C VAL A 92 -9.97 12.79 -4.76
N HIS A 93 -9.79 11.82 -3.88
CA HIS A 93 -8.50 11.44 -3.31
C HIS A 93 -8.21 9.98 -3.63
N CYS A 94 -6.96 9.70 -4.02
CA CYS A 94 -6.53 8.34 -4.37
C CYS A 94 -5.33 7.88 -3.55
N CYS A 95 -5.27 6.58 -3.30
CA CYS A 95 -4.15 5.90 -2.65
C CYS A 95 -3.98 4.46 -3.21
N TYR A 96 -2.86 3.79 -2.91
CA TYR A 96 -2.41 2.59 -3.62
C TYR A 96 -2.04 1.42 -2.69
N SER A 97 -2.56 1.41 -1.45
CA SER A 97 -2.23 0.40 -0.45
C SER A 97 -3.50 -0.18 0.17
N ASN A 98 -3.40 -1.36 0.76
CA ASN A 98 -4.55 -2.00 1.42
C ASN A 98 -5.17 -1.08 2.47
N ASP A 99 -6.50 -0.93 2.40
CA ASP A 99 -7.34 -0.15 3.31
C ASP A 99 -6.90 1.32 3.48
N CYS A 100 -6.09 1.86 2.56
CA CYS A 100 -5.54 3.22 2.64
C CYS A 100 -6.62 4.32 2.57
N ASN A 101 -7.78 3.97 2.01
CA ASN A 101 -8.93 4.86 1.90
C ASN A 101 -9.84 4.83 3.13
N MET A 102 -9.39 4.25 4.26
CA MET A 102 -10.11 4.29 5.54
C MET A 102 -10.34 5.73 6.03
N THR A 103 -9.34 6.59 5.84
CA THR A 103 -9.45 8.02 6.08
C THR A 103 -9.78 8.75 4.79
N SER A 104 -10.57 9.82 4.88
CA SER A 104 -10.87 10.70 3.75
C SER A 104 -9.63 11.36 3.13
N SER A 105 -8.51 11.33 3.86
CA SER A 105 -7.18 11.73 3.40
C SER A 105 -6.34 10.49 3.09
N ALA A 106 -5.93 10.33 1.83
CA ALA A 106 -4.97 9.31 1.41
C ALA A 106 -3.62 9.53 2.11
N SER A 107 -3.36 8.75 3.16
CA SER A 107 -2.09 8.78 3.88
C SER A 107 -0.97 8.23 2.99
N ARG A 108 -0.04 9.09 2.58
CA ARG A 108 1.17 8.74 1.84
C ARG A 108 2.10 7.99 2.78
N LEU A 109 2.01 6.66 2.89
CA LEU A 109 2.81 5.87 3.85
C LEU A 109 4.32 6.02 3.58
N PRO A 110 5.09 6.66 4.49
CA PRO A 110 6.55 6.72 4.43
C PRO A 110 7.20 5.51 5.13
N GLY A 111 6.40 4.65 5.80
CA GLY A 111 6.87 3.65 6.76
C GLY A 111 7.65 2.46 6.17
N LEU A 112 7.42 2.12 4.90
CA LEU A 112 8.10 0.98 4.26
C LEU A 112 9.61 1.23 4.12
N ASN A 113 10.02 2.49 3.88
CA ASN A 113 11.44 2.86 3.78
C ASN A 113 12.18 2.70 5.11
N PHE A 114 11.52 3.00 6.23
CA PHE A 114 12.16 2.94 7.55
C PHE A 114 12.41 1.49 8.01
N LEU A 115 11.46 0.59 7.72
CA LEU A 115 11.60 -0.83 8.04
C LEU A 115 12.74 -1.48 7.23
N LEU A 116 12.87 -1.11 5.95
CA LEU A 116 13.96 -1.57 5.07
C LEU A 116 15.32 -1.05 5.53
N LEU A 117 15.41 0.22 5.95
CA LEU A 117 16.62 0.82 6.52
C LEU A 117 17.04 0.14 7.84
N LEU A 118 16.07 -0.18 8.71
CA LEU A 118 16.34 -0.87 9.97
C LEU A 118 16.91 -2.27 9.74
N CYS A 119 16.36 -2.99 8.75
CA CYS A 119 16.82 -4.32 8.37
C CYS A 119 18.26 -4.29 7.83
N GLN A 120 18.60 -3.29 7.01
CA GLN A 120 19.97 -3.09 6.51
C GLN A 120 20.98 -2.79 7.63
N LEU A 121 20.62 -1.96 8.62
CA LEU A 121 21.50 -1.66 9.77
C LEU A 121 21.76 -2.90 10.65
N LEU A 122 20.73 -3.71 10.90
CA LEU A 122 20.86 -4.93 11.71
C LEU A 122 21.80 -5.94 11.05
N MET A 123 21.71 -6.09 9.73
CA MET A 123 22.60 -6.98 8.96
C MET A 123 24.05 -6.50 8.99
N HIS A 124 24.29 -5.19 8.91
CA HIS A 124 25.65 -4.63 9.01
C HIS A 124 26.23 -4.71 10.43
N GLY A 125 25.42 -4.50 11.47
CA GLY A 125 25.86 -4.59 12.87
C GLY A 125 26.27 -6.02 13.28
N TRP A 126 25.58 -7.04 12.76
CA TRP A 126 25.95 -8.43 13.01
C TRP A 126 27.30 -8.78 12.35
N PHE A 127 27.53 -8.32 11.11
CA PHE A 127 28.80 -8.56 10.42
C PHE A 127 30.01 -7.94 11.13
N LEU A 128 29.85 -6.78 11.76
CA LEU A 128 30.94 -6.11 12.48
C LEU A 128 31.24 -6.71 13.86
N THR A 129 30.31 -7.47 14.43
CA THR A 129 30.48 -8.07 15.77
C THR A 129 30.92 -9.54 15.71
N HIS A 130 30.75 -10.21 14.57
CA HIS A 130 31.11 -11.62 14.36
C HIS A 130 32.09 -11.88 13.20
N GLY A 131 32.58 -10.81 12.54
CA GLY A 131 33.60 -10.87 11.48
C GLY A 131 35.02 -10.64 12.00
#